data_AF-D3V393-F1
#
_entry.id   AF-D3V393-F1
#
_cell.length_a   1.000
_cell.length_b   1.000
_cell.length_c   1.000
_cell.angle_alpha   90.00
_cell.angle_beta   90.00
_cell.angle_gamma   90.00
#
_symmetry.space_group_name_H-M   'P 1'
#
loop_
_entity.id
_entity.type
_entity.pdbx_description
1 polymer ?
#
loop_
_entity_poly.entity_id
_entity_poly.type
_entity_poly.pdbx_seq_one_letter_code
_entity_poly.pdbx_strand_id
1 'polypeptide(L)'
;MSEINKPEKTSANQNCFINPDQYKNHDVVAPVGSYPWAIIQLYLGNLMYRNDWDYPNEYIGLVPESGEGDNLPYVIKKRIHNNFEQWQPAQEDMMACDWVMY
;
A
#
# COMPACT_ATOMS: atom_id res chain seq x y z
N MET A 1 8.87 -30.00 -31.27
CA MET A 1 8.47 -29.95 -29.85
C MET A 1 8.75 -28.55 -29.35
N SER A 2 7.68 -27.89 -28.92
CA SER A 2 7.54 -26.61 -28.19
C SER A 2 8.28 -25.39 -28.73
N GLU A 3 7.62 -24.71 -29.68
CA GLU A 3 7.79 -23.27 -29.86
C GLU A 3 7.46 -22.57 -28.54
N ILE A 4 8.44 -21.89 -27.97
CA ILE A 4 8.27 -21.04 -26.80
C ILE A 4 7.42 -19.86 -27.28
N ASN A 5 6.14 -19.85 -26.90
CA ASN A 5 5.30 -18.66 -27.03
C ASN A 5 5.99 -17.52 -26.27
N LYS A 6 6.69 -16.65 -27.00
CA LYS A 6 7.03 -15.31 -26.51
C LYS A 6 5.69 -14.63 -26.23
N PRO A 7 5.47 -14.07 -25.03
CA PRO A 7 4.34 -13.18 -24.85
C PRO A 7 4.58 -12.01 -25.81
N GLU A 8 3.70 -11.89 -26.80
CA GLU A 8 3.63 -10.74 -27.67
C GLU A 8 3.58 -9.50 -26.77
N LYS A 9 4.53 -8.59 -26.98
CA LYS A 9 4.44 -7.21 -26.48
C LYS A 9 3.32 -6.51 -27.25
N THR A 10 2.09 -6.95 -27.01
CA THR A 10 0.91 -6.19 -27.38
C THR A 10 0.78 -5.14 -26.30
N SER A 11 0.82 -3.89 -26.72
CA SER A 11 0.62 -2.68 -25.93
C SER A 11 -0.63 -2.76 -25.05
N ALA A 12 -0.55 -3.43 -23.92
CA ALA A 12 -1.52 -3.30 -22.86
C ALA A 12 -1.19 -1.97 -22.20
N ASN A 13 -2.01 -0.96 -22.48
CA ASN A 13 -2.05 0.27 -21.71
C ASN A 13 -1.87 -0.10 -20.23
N GLN A 14 -0.70 0.25 -19.71
CA GLN A 14 -0.23 -0.06 -18.36
C GLN A 14 -0.94 0.85 -17.35
N ASN A 15 -2.25 0.98 -17.52
CA ASN A 15 -3.15 1.83 -16.78
C ASN A 15 -3.96 0.95 -15.84
N CYS A 16 -3.27 0.19 -14.99
CA CYS A 16 -3.88 -0.27 -13.75
C CYS A 16 -4.00 0.95 -12.83
N PHE A 17 -4.92 1.86 -13.16
CA PHE A 17 -5.26 2.96 -12.27
C PHE A 17 -6.11 2.38 -11.17
N ILE A 18 -5.49 2.09 -10.03
CA ILE A 18 -6.21 1.79 -8.79
C ILE A 18 -7.04 3.02 -8.49
N ASN A 19 -8.37 2.91 -8.63
CA ASN A 19 -9.30 3.95 -8.20
C ASN A 19 -9.68 3.67 -6.75
N PRO A 20 -9.25 4.48 -5.77
CA PRO A 20 -9.56 4.25 -4.35
C PRO A 20 -11.07 4.19 -4.06
N ASP A 21 -11.90 4.83 -4.88
CA ASP A 21 -13.36 4.79 -4.72
C ASP A 21 -13.96 3.40 -4.86
N GLN A 22 -13.28 2.48 -5.56
CA GLN A 22 -13.72 1.09 -5.70
C GLN A 22 -13.75 0.35 -4.35
N TYR A 23 -12.95 0.78 -3.38
CA TYR A 23 -12.91 0.19 -2.04
C TYR A 23 -13.94 0.77 -1.06
N LYS A 24 -14.69 1.80 -1.47
CA LYS A 24 -15.76 2.38 -0.65
C LYS A 24 -17.03 1.53 -0.65
N ASN A 25 -17.19 0.63 -1.63
CA ASN A 25 -18.31 -0.31 -1.68
C ASN A 25 -18.00 -1.56 -0.84
N HIS A 26 -18.92 -1.91 0.06
CA HIS A 26 -18.73 -2.90 1.13
C HIS A 26 -18.74 -4.37 0.66
N ASP A 27 -18.94 -4.64 -0.64
CA ASP A 27 -19.24 -5.99 -1.12
C ASP A 27 -18.02 -6.93 -1.18
N VAL A 28 -16.79 -6.38 -1.25
CA VAL A 28 -15.54 -7.16 -1.23
C VAL A 28 -14.45 -6.36 -0.51
N VAL A 29 -14.62 -6.12 0.79
CA VAL A 29 -13.60 -5.46 1.60
C VAL A 29 -12.78 -6.54 2.32
N ALA A 30 -11.46 -6.46 2.21
CA ALA A 30 -10.55 -7.31 2.97
C ALA A 30 -10.89 -7.26 4.48
N PRO A 31 -10.67 -8.35 5.24
CA PRO A 31 -11.01 -8.37 6.66
C PRO A 31 -10.38 -7.19 7.41
N VAL A 32 -11.18 -6.48 8.22
CA VAL A 32 -10.68 -5.37 9.05
C VAL A 32 -9.52 -5.87 9.91
N GLY A 33 -8.44 -5.08 9.98
CA GLY A 33 -7.23 -5.44 10.69
C GLY A 33 -6.23 -6.29 9.91
N SER A 34 -6.60 -6.81 8.74
CA SER A 34 -5.66 -7.54 7.87
C SER A 34 -4.73 -6.61 7.09
N TYR A 35 -3.59 -7.14 6.63
CA TYR A 35 -2.67 -6.40 5.76
C TYR A 35 -3.32 -5.87 4.47
N PRO A 36 -4.11 -6.64 3.70
CA PRO A 36 -4.79 -6.10 2.52
C PRO A 36 -5.77 -4.97 2.86
N TRP A 37 -6.44 -5.04 4.01
CA TRP A 37 -7.28 -3.95 4.50
C TRP A 37 -6.46 -2.70 4.81
N ALA A 38 -5.30 -2.84 5.45
CA ALA A 38 -4.40 -1.72 5.71
C ALA A 38 -3.92 -1.04 4.42
N ILE A 39 -3.55 -1.81 3.39
CA ILE A 39 -3.14 -1.25 2.09
C ILE A 39 -4.29 -0.49 1.41
N ILE A 40 -5.53 -0.99 1.51
CA ILE A 40 -6.71 -0.26 1.02
C ILE A 40 -6.84 1.09 1.74
N GLN A 41 -6.66 1.11 3.07
CA GLN A 41 -6.72 2.36 3.83
C GLN A 41 -5.64 3.35 3.42
N LEU A 42 -4.42 2.88 3.10
CA LEU A 42 -3.37 3.73 2.56
C LEU A 42 -3.80 4.37 1.23
N TYR A 43 -4.38 3.60 0.30
CA TYR A 43 -4.89 4.15 -0.96
C TYR A 43 -6.03 5.17 -0.77
N LEU A 44 -6.77 5.06 0.34
CA LEU A 44 -7.79 6.03 0.74
C LEU A 44 -7.21 7.28 1.43
N GLY A 45 -5.89 7.33 1.63
CA GLY A 45 -5.18 8.46 2.25
C GLY A 45 -5.07 8.38 3.78
N ASN A 46 -5.46 7.26 4.38
CA ASN A 46 -5.36 7.06 5.82
C ASN A 46 -3.95 6.61 6.21
N LEU A 47 -3.59 6.84 7.47
CA LEU A 47 -2.35 6.34 8.08
C LEU A 47 -2.65 5.05 8.84
N MET A 48 -1.76 4.07 8.74
CA MET A 48 -1.96 2.75 9.34
C MET A 48 -0.82 2.39 10.27
N TYR A 49 -1.11 1.71 11.37
CA TYR A 49 -0.10 1.18 12.28
C TYR A 49 -0.50 -0.22 12.76
N ARG A 50 0.43 -0.94 13.36
CA ARG A 50 0.17 -2.22 14.03
C ARG A 50 -0.01 -1.97 15.52
N ASN A 51 -0.87 -2.73 16.19
CA ASN A 51 -1.07 -2.58 17.65
C ASN A 51 0.21 -2.80 18.48
N ASP A 52 1.19 -3.53 17.94
CA ASP A 52 2.48 -3.79 18.58
C ASP A 52 3.56 -2.73 18.26
N TRP A 53 3.25 -1.72 17.45
CA TRP A 53 4.14 -0.59 17.16
C TRP A 53 4.02 0.52 18.22
N ASP A 54 5.04 1.36 18.31
CA ASP A 54 5.06 2.50 19.24
C ASP A 54 4.11 3.62 18.78
N TYR A 55 2.83 3.52 19.10
CA TYR A 55 1.86 4.59 18.87
C TYR A 55 2.07 5.74 19.87
N PRO A 56 2.10 7.03 19.45
CA PRO A 56 1.78 7.56 18.11
C PRO A 56 3.02 7.80 17.21
N ASN A 57 4.18 7.25 17.57
CA ASN A 57 5.45 7.53 16.92
C ASN A 57 5.70 6.68 15.67
N GLU A 58 5.00 5.54 15.55
CA GLU A 58 5.18 4.58 14.46
C GLU A 58 3.89 4.34 13.68
N TYR A 59 3.94 4.62 12.37
CA TYR A 59 2.87 4.35 11.42
C TYR A 59 3.41 4.34 9.99
N ILE A 60 2.64 3.81 9.05
CA ILE A 60 2.93 3.88 7.61
C ILE A 60 1.95 4.80 6.90
N GLY A 61 2.43 5.43 5.84
CA GLY A 61 1.65 6.32 4.97
C GLY A 61 2.19 6.33 3.54
N LEU A 62 1.32 6.65 2.58
CA LEU A 62 1.75 6.98 1.22
C LEU A 62 2.27 8.41 1.19
N VAL A 63 3.48 8.59 0.69
CA VAL A 63 4.09 9.90 0.48
C VAL A 63 4.58 10.01 -0.96
N PRO A 64 4.50 11.20 -1.58
CA PRO A 64 5.11 11.43 -2.87
C PRO A 64 6.64 11.28 -2.75
N GLU A 65 7.26 10.61 -3.72
CA GLU A 65 8.71 10.59 -3.86
C GLU A 65 9.20 12.03 -4.12
N SER A 66 10.33 12.41 -3.52
CA SER A 66 10.84 13.78 -3.61
C SER A 66 11.12 14.19 -5.06
N GLY A 67 10.44 15.24 -5.54
CA GLY A 67 10.63 15.84 -6.86
C GLY A 67 9.69 17.05 -7.07
N GLU A 68 9.88 17.79 -8.17
CA GLU A 68 8.96 18.86 -8.60
C GLU A 68 7.98 18.30 -9.65
N GLY A 69 6.68 18.38 -9.38
CA GLY A 69 5.62 18.05 -10.35
C GLY A 69 4.40 17.34 -9.74
N ASP A 70 3.28 17.34 -10.47
CA ASP A 70 2.02 16.75 -10.02
C ASP A 70 1.96 15.21 -10.15
N ASN A 71 2.92 14.59 -10.85
CA ASN A 71 2.97 13.16 -11.16
C ASN A 71 4.10 12.42 -10.40
N LEU A 72 4.30 12.75 -9.12
CA LEU A 72 5.30 12.06 -8.31
C LEU A 72 4.85 10.62 -8.03
N PRO A 73 5.72 9.61 -8.20
CA PRO A 73 5.41 8.26 -7.76
C PRO A 73 5.23 8.26 -6.23
N TYR A 74 4.22 7.54 -5.73
CA TYR A 74 3.99 7.42 -4.30
C TYR A 74 4.72 6.20 -3.75
N VAL A 75 5.36 6.35 -2.60
CA VAL A 75 6.02 5.27 -1.87
C VAL A 75 5.42 5.16 -0.47
N ILE A 76 5.39 3.94 0.07
CA ILE A 76 5.01 3.73 1.47
C ILE A 76 6.23 4.00 2.33
N LYS A 77 6.12 4.95 3.27
CA LYS A 77 7.14 5.18 4.30
C LYS A 77 6.59 4.84 5.66
N LYS A 78 7.44 4.25 6.50
CA LYS A 78 7.19 4.10 7.94
C LYS A 78 7.77 5.33 8.62
N ARG A 79 6.95 6.06 9.37
CA ARG A 79 7.45 7.01 10.35
C ARG A 79 7.91 6.22 11.57
N ILE A 80 9.08 6.55 12.07
CA ILE A 80 9.59 6.08 13.35
C ILE A 80 10.04 7.32 14.10
N HIS A 81 9.28 7.69 15.13
CA HIS A 81 9.45 8.94 15.86
C HIS A 81 9.38 10.14 14.91
N ASN A 82 10.49 10.77 14.52
CA ASN A 82 10.48 11.94 13.63
C ASN A 82 11.15 11.68 12.27
N ASN A 83 11.52 10.43 11.98
CA ASN A 83 12.17 10.06 10.74
C ASN A 83 11.20 9.25 9.87
N PHE A 84 11.32 9.43 8.56
CA PHE A 84 10.62 8.63 7.58
C PHE A 84 11.61 7.72 6.87
N GLU A 85 11.32 6.43 6.88
CA GLU A 85 12.11 5.41 6.21
C GLU A 85 11.25 4.72 5.15
N GLN A 86 11.88 4.30 4.05
CA GLN A 86 11.19 3.47 3.07
C GLN A 86 10.76 2.17 3.74
N TRP A 87 9.48 1.81 3.61
CA TRP A 87 8.95 0.63 4.25
C TRP A 87 8.74 -0.50 3.26
N GLN A 88 9.18 -1.69 3.65
CA GLN A 88 8.85 -2.95 2.99
C GLN A 88 8.21 -3.86 4.04
N PRO A 89 7.05 -4.45 3.76
CA PRO A 89 6.38 -5.32 4.73
C PRO A 89 7.21 -6.57 4.97
N ALA A 90 7.41 -6.93 6.24
CA ALA A 90 7.93 -8.24 6.59
C ALA A 90 6.82 -9.32 6.42
N GLN A 91 7.18 -10.59 6.53
CA GLN A 91 6.17 -11.66 6.47
C GLN A 91 5.16 -11.52 7.62
N GLU A 92 5.63 -11.13 8.80
CA GLU A 92 4.80 -10.90 9.98
C GLU A 92 3.78 -9.78 9.74
N ASP A 93 4.19 -8.70 9.06
CA ASP A 93 3.31 -7.58 8.68
C ASP A 93 2.20 -8.01 7.72
N MET A 94 2.54 -8.86 6.74
CA MET A 94 1.59 -9.35 5.75
C MET A 94 0.58 -10.34 6.32
N MET A 95 0.96 -11.07 7.38
CA MET A 95 0.14 -12.10 8.02
C MET A 95 -0.61 -11.59 9.26
N ALA A 96 -0.37 -10.34 9.64
CA ALA A 96 -0.98 -9.69 10.79
C ALA A 96 -2.48 -9.40 10.63
N CYS A 97 -3.18 -9.42 11.76
CA CYS A 97 -4.61 -9.15 11.87
C CYS A 97 -4.92 -7.99 12.85
N ASP A 98 -3.90 -7.24 13.24
CA ASP A 98 -3.93 -6.16 14.23
C ASP A 98 -3.52 -4.81 13.63
N TRP A 99 -3.72 -4.64 12.32
CA TRP A 99 -3.60 -3.32 11.68
C TRP A 99 -4.72 -2.40 12.15
N VAL A 100 -4.39 -1.15 12.45
CA VAL A 100 -5.32 -0.13 12.95
C VAL A 100 -5.09 1.19 12.22
N MET A 101 -6.16 1.94 12.03
CA MET A 101 -6.11 3.29 11.48
C MET A 101 -5.64 4.26 12.57
N TYR A 102 -4.63 5.07 12.25
CA TYR A 102 -4.04 6.05 13.16
C TYR A 102 -5.00 7.18 13.53
#